data_AF-A0A833W2F3-F1
#
_entry.id   AF-A0A833W2F3-F1
#
_cell.length_a   1.000
_cell.length_b   1.000
_cell.length_c   1.000
_cell.angle_alpha   90.00
_cell.angle_beta   90.00
_cell.angle_gamma   90.00
#
_symmetry.space_group_name_H-M   'P 1'
#
loop_
_entity.id
_entity.type
_entity.pdbx_description
1 polymer ?
#
loop_
_entity_poly.entity_id
_entity_poly.type
_entity_poly.pdbx_seq_one_letter_code
_entity_poly.pdbx_strand_id
1 'polypeptide(L)'
;MIIAYIVLAIGVCMLPVPRHPLFSDCKWREREALQFMCGIMDECTHLKNFEVPVDTELIIAVCARNDAYVPRDDCMSLEKIWPGAEIRYIDAGHVSAYLLHQKVFRVLHRLLDTRQIRPVTLK
;
A
#
# COMPACT_ATOMS: atom_id res chain seq x y z
N MET A 1 -16.91 9.08 3.74
CA MET A 1 -15.56 9.57 4.13
C MET A 1 -14.52 8.44 4.06
N ILE A 2 -14.35 7.75 2.92
CA ILE A 2 -13.40 6.61 2.80
C ILE A 2 -12.48 6.73 1.56
N ILE A 3 -12.73 7.69 0.65
CA ILE A 3 -11.98 7.78 -0.62
C ILE A 3 -10.59 8.43 -0.46
N ALA A 4 -10.25 8.98 0.72
CA ALA A 4 -9.08 9.85 0.85
C ALA A 4 -7.81 9.22 1.47
N TYR A 5 -7.82 7.98 1.97
CA TYR A 5 -6.77 7.57 2.91
C TYR A 5 -5.59 6.75 2.37
N ILE A 6 -5.60 6.27 1.13
CA ILE A 6 -4.48 5.44 0.63
C ILE A 6 -3.52 6.27 -0.21
N VAL A 7 -2.91 7.28 0.42
CA VAL A 7 -1.65 7.89 -0.06
C VAL A 7 -0.49 7.58 0.89
N LEU A 8 -0.75 6.93 2.03
CA LEU A 8 0.30 6.65 3.01
C LEU A 8 0.67 5.16 3.03
N ALA A 9 1.48 4.75 2.06
CA ALA A 9 2.37 3.61 2.24
C ALA A 9 3.75 4.07 1.78
N ILE A 10 4.37 4.96 2.55
CA ILE A 10 5.82 5.16 2.48
C ILE A 10 6.43 3.91 3.14
N GLY A 11 6.37 2.79 2.43
CA GLY A 11 7.19 1.63 2.72
C GLY A 11 8.61 1.95 2.32
N VAL A 12 9.52 2.06 3.29
CA VAL A 12 10.92 2.41 3.05
C VAL A 12 11.49 1.52 1.93
N CYS A 13 11.56 2.07 0.72
CA CYS A 13 12.15 1.40 -0.40
C CYS A 13 13.66 1.45 -0.21
N MET A 14 14.30 0.28 -0.25
CA MET A 14 15.74 0.11 -0.35
C MET A 14 16.28 0.83 -1.61
N LEU A 15 16.63 2.11 -1.49
CA LEU A 15 17.57 2.69 -2.43
C LEU A 15 18.95 2.13 -2.10
N PRO A 16 19.66 1.50 -3.06
CA PRO A 16 21.05 1.12 -2.83
C PRO A 16 21.88 2.40 -2.66
N VAL A 17 22.24 2.73 -1.42
CA VAL A 17 23.14 3.83 -1.13
C VAL A 17 24.50 3.50 -1.77
N PRO A 18 25.07 4.39 -2.62
CA PRO A 18 26.37 4.15 -3.22
C PRO A 18 27.43 3.93 -2.14
N ARG A 19 28.10 2.77 -2.19
CA ARG A 19 29.07 2.35 -1.18
C ARG A 19 30.37 3.14 -1.31
N HIS A 20 30.72 3.91 -0.28
CA HIS A 20 32.05 4.51 -0.14
C HIS A 20 33.00 3.51 0.56
N PRO A 21 34.25 3.29 0.09
CA PRO A 21 35.13 2.21 0.57
C PRO A 21 35.65 2.31 2.02
N LEU A 22 35.29 3.37 2.77
CA LEU A 22 35.86 3.66 4.11
C LEU A 22 35.06 3.08 5.29
N PHE A 23 33.95 2.38 5.06
CA PHE A 23 33.03 1.94 6.12
C PHE A 23 32.85 0.42 6.13
N SER A 24 33.87 -0.32 6.61
CA SER A 24 33.79 -1.79 6.69
C SER A 24 33.10 -2.30 7.98
N ASP A 25 33.11 -1.53 9.07
CA ASP A 25 32.38 -1.83 10.32
C ASP A 25 30.89 -1.39 10.30
N CYS A 26 30.42 -0.79 9.21
CA CYS A 26 29.06 -0.25 9.12
C CYS A 26 28.02 -1.26 8.66
N LYS A 27 28.42 -2.40 8.10
CA LYS A 27 27.50 -3.39 7.53
C LYS A 27 26.54 -4.00 8.55
N TRP A 28 26.99 -4.20 9.80
CA TRP A 28 26.12 -4.71 10.85
C TRP A 28 25.10 -3.65 11.30
N ARG A 29 25.52 -2.39 11.44
CA ARG A 29 24.63 -1.26 11.77
C ARG A 29 23.59 -1.01 10.68
N GLU A 30 23.99 -1.07 9.41
CA GLU A 30 23.07 -0.95 8.28
C GLU A 30 22.04 -2.08 8.28
N ARG A 31 22.47 -3.31 8.55
CA ARG A 31 21.56 -4.45 8.65
C ARG A 31 20.61 -4.32 9.84
N GLU A 32 21.10 -3.95 11.01
CA GLU A 32 20.28 -3.73 12.20
C GLU A 32 19.27 -2.59 11.97
N ALA A 33 19.72 -1.47 11.40
CA ALA A 33 18.83 -0.36 11.06
C ALA A 33 17.77 -0.77 10.04
N LEU A 34 18.14 -1.55 9.02
CA LEU A 34 17.19 -2.08 8.04
C LEU A 34 16.17 -3.01 8.70
N GLN A 35 16.61 -3.97 9.51
CA GLN A 35 15.70 -4.90 10.20
C GLN A 35 14.80 -4.18 11.20
N PHE A 36 15.32 -3.20 11.93
CA PHE A 36 14.53 -2.36 12.81
C PHE A 36 13.45 -1.60 12.03
N MET A 37 13.82 -0.96 10.91
CA MET A 37 12.84 -0.26 10.08
C MET A 37 11.84 -1.22 9.44
N CYS A 38 12.25 -2.40 8.99
CA CYS A 38 11.32 -3.45 8.55
C CYS A 38 10.32 -3.80 9.65
N GLY A 39 10.76 -4.01 10.88
CA GLY A 39 9.87 -4.28 12.02
C GLY A 39 8.89 -3.13 12.31
N ILE A 40 9.35 -1.88 12.27
CA ILE A 40 8.48 -0.70 12.43
C ILE A 40 7.46 -0.62 11.30
N MET A 41 7.87 -0.87 10.05
CA MET A 41 6.98 -0.85 8.90
C MET A 41 5.96 -1.99 8.95
N ASP A 42 6.37 -3.20 9.33
CA ASP A 42 5.48 -4.35 9.47
C ASP A 42 4.45 -4.11 10.58
N GLU A 43 4.87 -3.58 11.72
CA GLU A 43 3.96 -3.30 12.83
C GLU A 43 2.99 -2.17 12.49
N CYS A 44 3.50 -1.05 11.95
CA CYS A 44 2.73 0.19 11.82
C CYS A 44 2.08 0.42 10.46
N THR A 45 2.33 -0.40 9.43
CA THR A 45 1.74 -0.20 8.09
C THR A 45 1.08 -1.43 7.50
N HIS A 46 1.29 -2.62 8.07
CA HIS A 46 0.61 -3.81 7.59
C HIS A 46 -0.88 -3.75 7.94
N LEU A 47 -1.75 -3.72 6.94
CA LEU A 47 -3.19 -3.49 7.11
C LEU A 47 -3.91 -4.49 8.02
N LYS A 48 -3.38 -5.71 8.18
CA LYS A 48 -3.90 -6.71 9.12
C LYS A 48 -3.84 -6.27 10.59
N ASN A 49 -2.95 -5.35 10.94
CA ASN A 49 -2.78 -4.88 12.31
C ASN A 49 -3.81 -3.80 12.69
N PHE A 50 -4.66 -3.39 11.74
CA PHE A 50 -5.71 -2.40 11.93
C PHE A 50 -7.10 -3.07 11.93
N GLU A 51 -8.10 -2.33 12.41
CA GLU A 51 -9.48 -2.79 12.38
C GLU A 51 -9.96 -3.04 10.95
N VAL A 52 -10.71 -4.13 10.76
CA VAL A 52 -11.27 -4.49 9.47
C VAL A 52 -12.47 -3.59 9.17
N PRO A 53 -12.57 -2.99 7.96
CA PRO A 53 -13.75 -2.21 7.58
C PRO A 53 -15.03 -3.04 7.67
N VAL A 54 -16.14 -2.37 8.03
CA VAL A 54 -17.46 -3.02 8.22
C VAL A 54 -17.92 -3.82 7.01
N ASP A 55 -17.61 -3.31 5.80
CA ASP A 55 -17.95 -3.95 4.54
C ASP A 55 -16.74 -3.84 3.58
N THR A 56 -16.06 -4.94 3.40
CA THR A 56 -14.86 -5.05 2.55
C THR A 56 -15.21 -5.08 1.06
N GLU A 57 -16.45 -5.38 0.66
CA GLU A 57 -16.89 -5.40 -0.75
C GLU A 57 -17.00 -3.98 -1.35
N LEU A 58 -17.11 -2.96 -0.48
CA LEU A 58 -17.07 -1.56 -0.87
C LEU A 58 -15.64 -1.04 -1.12
N ILE A 59 -14.62 -1.82 -0.77
CA ILE A 59 -13.23 -1.46 -0.97
C ILE A 59 -12.84 -1.74 -2.41
N ILE A 60 -12.27 -0.72 -3.06
CA ILE A 60 -11.64 -0.87 -4.36
C ILE A 60 -10.22 -0.30 -4.27
N ALA A 61 -9.22 -1.17 -4.42
CA ALA A 61 -7.82 -0.84 -4.36
C ALA A 61 -7.20 -0.79 -5.76
N VAL A 62 -6.45 0.25 -6.06
CA VAL A 62 -5.68 0.38 -7.30
C VAL A 62 -4.20 0.26 -6.95
N CYS A 63 -3.56 -0.80 -7.43
CA CYS A 63 -2.18 -1.12 -7.10
C CYS A 63 -1.30 -1.01 -8.34
N ALA A 64 -0.16 -0.34 -8.22
CA ALA A 64 0.86 -0.32 -9.26
C ALA A 64 1.62 -1.67 -9.24
N ARG A 65 1.72 -2.38 -10.36
CA ARG A 65 2.37 -3.71 -10.41
C ARG A 65 3.83 -3.62 -10.00
N ASN A 66 4.52 -2.58 -10.46
CA ASN A 66 5.95 -2.33 -10.24
C ASN A 66 6.16 -1.27 -9.15
N ASP A 67 5.32 -1.28 -8.11
CA ASP A 67 5.44 -0.38 -6.96
C ASP A 67 6.63 -0.79 -6.09
N ALA A 68 7.61 0.09 -5.95
CA ALA A 68 8.80 -0.17 -5.15
C ALA A 68 8.56 0.04 -3.63
N TYR A 69 7.46 0.70 -3.24
CA TYR A 69 7.11 0.92 -1.83
C TYR A 69 6.35 -0.25 -1.19
N VAL A 70 5.77 -1.15 -2.00
CA VAL A 70 4.94 -2.26 -1.51
C VAL A 70 5.64 -3.58 -1.84
N PRO A 71 6.15 -4.31 -0.83
CA PRO A 71 6.72 -5.64 -1.03
C PRO A 71 5.73 -6.56 -1.75
N ARG A 72 6.22 -7.32 -2.73
CA ARG A 72 5.41 -8.28 -3.51
C ARG A 72 5.55 -9.70 -2.98
N ASP A 73 6.76 -10.03 -2.55
CA ASP A 73 7.09 -11.28 -1.90
C ASP A 73 6.93 -11.13 -0.38
N ASP A 74 6.58 -12.23 0.28
CA ASP A 74 6.50 -12.35 1.76
C ASP A 74 5.49 -11.45 2.49
N CYS A 75 4.69 -10.64 1.78
CA CYS A 75 3.58 -9.87 2.34
C CYS A 75 2.21 -10.52 2.06
N MET A 76 1.26 -10.35 2.99
CA MET A 76 -0.10 -10.86 2.81
C MET A 76 -0.81 -10.05 1.71
N SER A 77 -1.43 -10.75 0.75
CA SER A 77 -2.17 -10.09 -0.32
C SER A 77 -3.42 -9.39 0.23
N LEU A 78 -3.83 -8.29 -0.41
CA LEU A 78 -4.96 -7.49 0.06
C LEU A 78 -6.28 -8.27 0.01
N GLU A 79 -6.43 -9.23 -0.92
CA GLU A 79 -7.54 -10.17 -0.99
C GLU A 79 -7.68 -11.02 0.29
N LYS A 80 -6.55 -11.37 0.92
CA LYS A 80 -6.54 -12.15 2.16
C LYS A 80 -6.82 -11.29 3.38
N ILE A 81 -6.34 -10.05 3.38
CA ILE A 81 -6.56 -9.10 4.49
C ILE A 81 -8.03 -8.66 4.50
N TRP A 82 -8.57 -8.30 3.34
CA TRP A 82 -9.95 -7.84 3.16
C TRP A 82 -10.66 -8.65 2.08
N PRO A 83 -11.25 -9.81 2.44
CA PRO A 83 -11.99 -10.65 1.50
C PRO A 83 -13.13 -9.88 0.83
N GLY A 84 -13.30 -10.02 -0.48
CA GLY A 84 -14.33 -9.31 -1.24
C GLY A 84 -13.93 -7.92 -1.74
N ALA A 85 -12.78 -7.38 -1.30
CA ALA A 85 -12.22 -6.16 -1.86
C ALA A 85 -11.85 -6.34 -3.34
N GLU A 86 -12.16 -5.34 -4.16
CA GLU A 86 -11.82 -5.33 -5.57
C GLU A 86 -10.42 -4.75 -5.78
N ILE A 87 -9.49 -5.52 -6.36
CA ILE A 87 -8.10 -5.08 -6.57
C ILE A 87 -7.80 -4.98 -8.06
N ARG A 88 -7.35 -3.79 -8.48
CA ARG A 88 -7.01 -3.47 -9.87
C ARG A 88 -5.53 -3.16 -9.99
N TYR A 89 -4.81 -3.99 -10.71
CA TYR A 89 -3.39 -3.78 -10.98
C TYR A 89 -3.16 -2.96 -12.25
N ILE A 90 -2.27 -1.97 -12.16
CA ILE A 90 -1.82 -1.14 -13.28
C ILE A 90 -0.36 -1.49 -13.57
N ASP A 91 -0.01 -1.74 -14.83
CA ASP A 91 1.38 -2.01 -15.23
C ASP A 91 2.22 -0.73 -15.28
N ALA A 92 2.58 -0.24 -14.10
CA ALA A 92 3.35 0.98 -13.88
C ALA A 92 4.02 0.92 -12.49
N GLY A 93 4.96 1.83 -12.23
CA GLY A 93 5.46 2.12 -10.88
C GLY A 93 4.57 3.14 -10.15
N HIS A 94 4.75 3.31 -8.84
CA HIS A 94 3.89 4.12 -7.96
C HIS A 94 3.54 5.50 -8.55
N VAL A 95 4.58 6.31 -8.82
CA VAL A 95 4.43 7.68 -9.33
C VAL A 95 3.80 7.69 -10.73
N SER A 96 4.27 6.81 -11.62
CA SER A 96 3.73 6.71 -13.00
C SER A 96 2.30 6.22 -13.05
N ALA A 97 1.89 5.32 -12.14
CA ALA A 97 0.51 4.86 -12.05
C ALA A 97 -0.40 6.03 -11.69
N TYR A 98 0.00 6.85 -10.71
CA TYR A 98 -0.77 8.03 -10.33
C TYR A 98 -0.82 9.06 -11.47
N LEU A 99 0.31 9.46 -12.04
CA LEU A 99 0.34 10.56 -13.03
C LEU A 99 -0.27 10.17 -14.39
N LEU A 100 -0.02 8.95 -14.87
CA LEU A 100 -0.39 8.54 -16.24
C LEU A 100 -1.75 7.85 -16.34
N HIS A 101 -2.25 7.26 -15.24
CA HIS A 101 -3.48 6.47 -15.24
C HIS A 101 -4.65 7.18 -14.52
N GLN A 102 -4.63 8.51 -14.49
CA GLN A 102 -5.68 9.37 -13.91
C GLN A 102 -7.12 9.02 -14.36
N LYS A 103 -7.28 8.47 -15.58
CA LYS A 103 -8.59 7.99 -16.07
C LYS A 103 -9.17 6.87 -15.18
N VAL A 104 -8.33 5.96 -14.70
CA VAL A 104 -8.74 4.84 -13.83
C VAL A 104 -9.33 5.38 -12.53
N PHE A 105 -8.63 6.33 -11.89
CA PHE A 105 -9.10 6.97 -10.65
C PHE A 105 -10.42 7.73 -10.83
N ARG A 106 -10.59 8.45 -11.96
CA ARG A 106 -11.85 9.15 -12.26
C ARG A 106 -13.04 8.22 -12.54
N VAL A 107 -12.79 7.05 -13.13
CA VAL A 107 -13.84 6.03 -13.30
C VAL A 107 -14.19 5.42 -11.96
N LEU A 108 -13.19 5.16 -11.13
CA LEU A 108 -13.39 4.59 -9.81
C LEU A 108 -14.27 5.47 -8.91
N HIS A 109 -14.01 6.78 -8.89
CA HIS A 109 -14.85 7.73 -8.17
C HIS A 109 -16.32 7.61 -8.58
N ARG A 110 -16.61 7.55 -9.89
CA ARG A 110 -17.97 7.37 -10.41
C ARG A 110 -18.59 6.04 -10.03
N LEU A 111 -17.80 4.96 -10.00
CA LEU A 111 -18.28 3.65 -9.57
C LEU A 111 -18.70 3.67 -8.09
N LEU A 112 -17.93 4.36 -7.24
CA LEU A 112 -18.29 4.54 -5.84
C LEU A 112 -19.56 5.37 -5.67
N ASP A 113 -19.78 6.39 -6.51
CA ASP A 113 -21.04 7.14 -6.54
C ASP A 113 -22.24 6.24 -6.92
N THR A 114 -22.05 5.30 -7.85
CA THR A 114 -23.11 4.36 -8.26
C THR A 114 -23.35 3.20 -7.28
N ARG A 115 -22.34 2.80 -6.50
CA ARG A 115 -22.47 1.76 -5.46
C ARG A 115 -23.12 2.28 -4.17
N GLN A 116 -23.87 3.39 -4.28
CA GLN A 116 -24.45 4.18 -3.19
C GLN A 116 -24.70 3.36 -1.91
N ILE A 117 -23.85 3.66 -0.93
CA ILE A 117 -23.84 3.15 0.43
C ILE A 117 -25.25 3.22 1.00
N ARG A 118 -25.87 2.07 1.33
CA ARG A 118 -27.05 2.05 2.20
C ARG A 118 -26.70 2.85 3.46
N PRO A 119 -27.54 3.78 3.93
CA PRO A 119 -27.23 4.56 5.11
C PRO A 119 -26.89 3.60 6.25
N VAL A 120 -25.64 3.64 6.71
CA VAL A 120 -25.19 2.84 7.85
C VAL A 120 -25.84 3.48 9.07
N THR A 121 -26.92 2.86 9.56
CA THR A 121 -27.47 3.20 10.87
C THR A 121 -26.42 2.83 11.89
N LEU A 122 -25.65 3.81 12.35
CA LEU A 122 -24.82 3.70 13.54
C LEU A 122 -25.76 3.34 14.70
N LYS A 123 -25.55 2.16 15.30
CA LYS A 123 -26.16 1.80 16.58
C LYS A 123 -25.33 2.36 17.72
#